data_AF-A0A3R7E1H9-F1
#
_entry.id   AF-A0A3R7E1H9-F1
#
_cell.length_a   1.000
_cell.length_b   1.000
_cell.length_c   1.000
_cell.angle_alpha   90.00
_cell.angle_beta   90.00
_cell.angle_gamma   90.00
#
_symmetry.space_group_name_H-M   'P 1'
#
loop_
_entity.id
_entity.type
_entity.pdbx_description
1 polymer ?
#
loop_
_entity_poly.entity_id
_entity_poly.type
_entity_poly.pdbx_seq_one_letter_code
_entity_poly.pdbx_strand_id
1 'polypeptide(L)'
;MMYEELERNYEQKFSIMSTTPEGVRYLKLRTLIDVETLKASELLRKIFSIKKREIKRTSVAELRKHIFYNREISEDRINELLRKVYEDLKLFRDINFEELKSSLSKIAMEGDEYWNAWKSVYRDNIRQHIQHHFVRTLSIQSYKELLEKIDKELDPVVKGYTIISWFNQWSSAIIEQFILSHPKVIPTARRIDKVDFFFLDLPIDLKISFVPSEYTTLSIRKGIISNPEQIVDEIQSNPQRLIKWFYENQGEPRFSDSHRLFVVLADSENLERSWKLKANFNLIQGVVNNFLNSRCSKNEVPLVDWEFRGSKIRGRWRTYSDIILITKD
;
A
#
# COMPACT_ATOMS: atom_id res chain seq x y z
N MET A 1 -15.12 0.38 23.75
CA MET A 1 -16.02 -0.20 22.72
C MET A 1 -16.06 -1.71 22.89
N MET A 2 -17.20 -2.35 22.62
CA MET A 2 -17.32 -3.82 22.66
C MET A 2 -16.74 -4.45 21.39
N TYR A 3 -16.24 -5.68 21.47
CA TYR A 3 -15.64 -6.39 20.32
C TYR A 3 -16.57 -6.43 19.10
N GLU A 4 -17.86 -6.70 19.31
CA GLU A 4 -18.88 -6.77 18.25
C GLU A 4 -19.14 -5.42 17.58
N GLU A 5 -18.99 -4.34 18.35
CA GLU A 5 -19.07 -2.98 17.83
C GLU A 5 -17.85 -2.65 16.95
N LEU A 6 -16.66 -3.12 17.35
CA LEU A 6 -15.43 -3.00 16.56
C LEU A 6 -15.53 -3.81 15.26
N GLU A 7 -16.06 -5.02 15.26
CA GLU A 7 -16.28 -5.79 14.01
C GLU A 7 -17.18 -5.02 13.03
N ARG A 8 -18.30 -4.42 13.49
CA ARG A 8 -19.16 -3.61 12.62
C ARG A 8 -18.49 -2.33 12.13
N ASN A 9 -17.80 -1.62 13.02
CA ASN A 9 -17.16 -0.36 12.68
C ASN A 9 -15.92 -0.55 11.77
N TYR A 10 -15.36 -1.76 11.69
CA TYR A 10 -14.22 -2.05 10.81
C TYR A 10 -14.57 -1.79 9.33
N GLU A 11 -15.81 -2.12 8.97
CA GLU A 11 -16.34 -1.90 7.63
C GLU A 11 -16.85 -0.46 7.45
N GLN A 12 -17.57 0.07 8.46
CA GLN A 12 -18.39 1.28 8.29
C GLN A 12 -17.75 2.59 8.77
N LYS A 13 -16.91 2.54 9.82
CA LYS A 13 -16.40 3.71 10.54
C LYS A 13 -14.96 3.49 11.00
N PHE A 14 -14.10 3.07 10.06
CA PHE A 14 -12.75 2.64 10.37
C PHE A 14 -11.92 3.79 10.95
N SER A 15 -11.96 4.98 10.34
CA SER A 15 -11.25 6.18 10.80
C SER A 15 -11.52 6.54 12.26
N ILE A 16 -12.76 6.35 12.72
CA ILE A 16 -13.17 6.68 14.09
C ILE A 16 -12.66 5.60 15.04
N MET A 17 -12.98 4.35 14.75
CA MET A 17 -12.63 3.21 15.61
C MET A 17 -11.12 3.08 15.80
N SER A 18 -10.36 3.24 14.72
CA SER A 18 -8.90 3.09 14.70
C SER A 18 -8.13 4.13 15.52
N THR A 19 -8.79 5.16 16.05
CA THR A 19 -8.18 6.15 16.94
C THR A 19 -8.35 5.83 18.43
N THR A 20 -9.20 4.85 18.76
CA THR A 20 -9.48 4.43 20.14
C THR A 20 -8.50 3.34 20.61
N PRO A 21 -8.14 3.29 21.91
CA PRO A 21 -7.29 2.23 22.43
C PRO A 21 -7.86 0.82 22.16
N GLU A 22 -9.17 0.63 22.30
CA GLU A 22 -9.83 -0.64 22.00
C GLU A 22 -9.76 -1.00 20.52
N GLY A 23 -9.96 -0.04 19.62
CA GLY A 23 -9.85 -0.26 18.19
C GLY A 23 -8.44 -0.64 17.76
N VAL A 24 -7.41 0.02 18.30
CA VAL A 24 -6.01 -0.33 18.04
C VAL A 24 -5.70 -1.74 18.54
N ARG A 25 -6.08 -2.08 19.78
CA ARG A 25 -5.94 -3.45 20.33
C ARG A 25 -6.62 -4.49 19.44
N TYR A 26 -7.85 -4.22 19.03
CA TYR A 26 -8.62 -5.10 18.15
C TYR A 26 -7.90 -5.34 16.82
N LEU A 27 -7.37 -4.29 16.19
CA LEU A 27 -6.63 -4.41 14.93
C LEU A 27 -5.34 -5.21 15.13
N LYS A 28 -4.56 -4.94 16.19
CA LYS A 28 -3.34 -5.67 16.54
C LYS A 28 -3.63 -7.16 16.76
N LEU A 29 -4.69 -7.51 17.49
CA LEU A 29 -5.09 -8.91 17.68
C LEU A 29 -5.61 -9.56 16.39
N ARG A 30 -6.30 -8.80 15.53
CA ARG A 30 -6.80 -9.27 14.23
C ARG A 30 -5.67 -9.68 13.30
N THR A 31 -4.54 -8.97 13.31
CA THR A 31 -3.35 -9.34 12.55
C THR A 31 -2.49 -10.40 13.24
N LEU A 32 -2.39 -10.37 14.58
CA LEU A 32 -1.57 -11.32 15.36
C LEU A 32 -2.14 -12.74 15.33
N ILE A 33 -3.46 -12.87 15.53
CA ILE A 33 -4.15 -14.14 15.68
C ILE A 33 -4.88 -14.46 14.38
N ASP A 34 -4.17 -15.12 13.47
CA ASP A 34 -4.65 -15.60 12.20
C ASP A 34 -4.24 -17.08 11.99
N VAL A 35 -4.86 -17.76 11.04
CA VAL A 35 -4.51 -19.13 10.68
C VAL A 35 -3.04 -19.25 10.25
N GLU A 36 -2.53 -18.32 9.45
CA GLU A 36 -1.16 -18.34 8.95
C GLU A 36 -0.17 -18.08 10.09
N THR A 37 -0.44 -17.08 10.94
CA THR A 37 0.44 -16.73 12.08
C THR A 37 0.52 -17.85 13.10
N LEU A 38 -0.61 -18.48 13.46
CA LEU A 38 -0.64 -19.61 14.39
C LEU A 38 0.03 -20.87 13.81
N LYS A 39 0.05 -21.03 12.47
CA LYS A 39 0.78 -22.13 11.82
C LYS A 39 2.29 -21.89 11.81
N ALA A 40 2.71 -20.66 11.50
CA ALA A 40 4.10 -20.28 11.44
C ALA A 40 4.76 -20.24 12.83
N SER A 41 4.13 -19.58 13.81
CA SER A 41 4.78 -19.31 15.10
C SER A 41 4.46 -20.36 16.17
N GLU A 42 5.49 -21.07 16.64
CA GLU A 42 5.37 -21.97 17.79
C GLU A 42 5.19 -21.22 19.10
N LEU A 43 5.87 -20.08 19.26
CA LEU A 43 5.73 -19.20 20.41
C LEU A 43 4.27 -18.79 20.62
N LEU A 44 3.61 -18.35 19.54
CA LEU A 44 2.22 -17.90 19.60
C LEU A 44 1.27 -19.02 20.04
N ARG A 45 1.49 -20.23 19.50
CA ARG A 45 0.72 -21.43 19.91
C ARG A 45 0.91 -21.78 21.37
N LYS A 46 2.14 -21.70 21.90
CA LYS A 46 2.43 -21.97 23.31
C LYS A 46 1.75 -20.96 24.23
N ILE A 47 1.82 -19.67 23.89
CA ILE A 47 1.22 -18.59 24.69
C ILE A 47 -0.30 -18.73 24.78
N PHE A 48 -0.95 -19.09 23.67
CA PHE A 48 -2.40 -19.25 23.65
C PHE A 48 -2.87 -20.69 23.89
N SER A 49 -1.97 -21.62 24.24
CA SER A 49 -2.28 -23.03 24.49
C SER A 49 -3.03 -23.73 23.34
N ILE A 50 -2.69 -23.42 22.08
CA ILE A 50 -3.36 -23.98 20.89
C ILE A 50 -2.51 -25.05 20.21
N LYS A 51 -3.11 -26.22 19.93
CA LYS A 51 -2.45 -27.26 19.13
C LYS A 51 -2.65 -27.01 17.64
N LYS A 52 -1.67 -27.38 16.81
CA LYS A 52 -1.74 -27.20 15.33
C LYS A 52 -3.04 -27.74 14.71
N ARG A 53 -3.55 -28.87 15.20
CA ARG A 53 -4.78 -29.53 14.73
C ARG A 53 -6.08 -28.77 15.05
N GLU A 54 -6.04 -27.83 16.01
CA GLU A 54 -7.19 -27.04 16.46
C GLU A 54 -7.32 -25.71 15.68
N ILE A 55 -6.34 -25.38 14.82
CA ILE A 55 -6.32 -24.13 14.05
C ILE A 55 -7.34 -24.22 12.91
N LYS A 56 -8.50 -23.58 13.10
CA LYS A 56 -9.58 -23.41 12.13
C LYS A 56 -10.05 -21.95 12.17
N ARG A 57 -10.72 -21.48 11.11
CA ARG A 57 -11.17 -20.07 11.04
C ARG A 57 -12.11 -19.69 12.20
N THR A 58 -13.01 -20.59 12.61
CA THR A 58 -13.94 -20.37 13.71
C THR A 58 -13.21 -20.25 15.05
N SER A 59 -12.30 -21.19 15.36
CA SER A 59 -11.52 -21.15 16.61
C SER A 59 -10.61 -19.91 16.70
N VAL A 60 -10.10 -19.41 15.57
CA VAL A 60 -9.32 -18.17 15.49
C VAL A 60 -10.16 -16.93 15.84
N ALA A 61 -11.41 -16.87 15.40
CA ALA A 61 -12.30 -15.74 15.73
C ALA A 61 -12.67 -15.74 17.22
N GLU A 62 -12.99 -16.91 17.78
CA GLU A 62 -13.29 -17.08 19.21
C GLU A 62 -12.07 -16.74 20.07
N LEU A 63 -10.87 -17.21 19.69
CA LEU A 63 -9.64 -16.88 20.39
C LEU A 63 -9.38 -15.38 20.37
N ARG A 64 -9.49 -14.72 19.21
CA ARG A 64 -9.30 -13.26 19.11
C ARG A 64 -10.19 -12.51 20.10
N LYS A 65 -11.48 -12.87 20.12
CA LYS A 65 -12.45 -12.27 21.03
C LYS A 65 -12.10 -12.54 22.50
N HIS A 66 -11.73 -13.77 22.84
CA HIS A 66 -11.33 -14.12 24.20
C HIS A 66 -10.10 -13.31 24.67
N ILE A 67 -9.05 -13.27 23.85
CA ILE A 67 -7.80 -12.55 24.15
C ILE A 67 -8.02 -11.03 24.18
N PHE A 68 -8.95 -10.50 23.38
CA PHE A 68 -9.30 -9.08 23.40
C PHE A 68 -9.75 -8.63 24.79
N TYR A 69 -10.58 -9.41 25.47
CA TYR A 69 -11.07 -9.11 26.82
C TYR A 69 -10.09 -9.52 27.93
N ASN A 70 -9.12 -10.39 27.66
CA ASN A 70 -8.08 -10.72 28.63
C ASN A 70 -7.07 -9.57 28.79
N ARG A 71 -7.19 -8.82 29.89
CA ARG A 71 -6.31 -7.69 30.21
C ARG A 71 -4.96 -8.06 30.81
N GLU A 72 -4.72 -9.34 31.15
CA GLU A 72 -3.39 -9.81 31.57
C GLU A 72 -2.37 -9.69 30.43
N ILE A 73 -2.83 -9.73 29.18
CA ILE A 73 -1.99 -9.51 28.01
C ILE A 73 -2.00 -8.01 27.68
N SER A 74 -0.94 -7.32 28.12
CA SER A 74 -0.72 -5.90 27.88
C SER A 74 -0.51 -5.56 26.40
N GLU A 75 -0.69 -4.29 26.04
CA GLU A 75 -0.42 -3.80 24.68
C GLU A 75 1.04 -3.96 24.29
N ASP A 76 1.98 -3.73 25.21
CA ASP A 76 3.40 -3.94 24.97
C ASP A 76 3.71 -5.40 24.66
N ARG A 77 3.05 -6.33 25.37
CA ARG A 77 3.19 -7.75 25.07
C ARG A 77 2.66 -8.10 23.68
N ILE A 78 1.55 -7.51 23.25
CA ILE A 78 1.02 -7.69 21.89
C ILE A 78 2.02 -7.13 20.86
N ASN A 79 2.57 -5.95 21.09
CA ASN A 79 3.59 -5.32 20.24
C ASN A 79 4.83 -6.21 20.08
N GLU A 80 5.35 -6.78 21.17
CA GLU A 80 6.46 -7.74 21.15
C GLU A 80 6.13 -8.99 20.32
N LEU A 81 4.93 -9.54 20.51
CA LEU A 81 4.49 -10.74 19.78
C LEU A 81 4.34 -10.47 18.30
N LEU A 82 3.80 -9.32 17.91
CA LEU A 82 3.70 -8.92 16.51
C LEU A 82 5.06 -8.89 15.82
N ARG A 83 6.07 -8.28 16.46
CA ARG A 83 7.44 -8.25 15.92
C ARG A 83 8.01 -9.65 15.74
N LYS A 84 7.88 -10.52 16.75
CA LYS A 84 8.40 -11.90 16.70
C LYS A 84 7.70 -12.73 15.62
N VAL A 85 6.38 -12.67 15.56
CA VAL A 85 5.58 -13.43 14.59
C VAL A 85 5.82 -12.93 13.16
N TYR A 86 6.06 -11.62 12.98
CA TYR A 86 6.46 -11.07 11.69
C TYR A 86 7.79 -11.68 11.20
N GLU A 87 8.81 -11.78 12.06
CA GLU A 87 10.08 -12.44 11.70
C GLU A 87 9.89 -13.94 11.44
N ASP A 88 9.09 -14.64 12.26
CA ASP A 88 8.76 -16.05 12.02
C ASP A 88 8.13 -16.25 10.63
N LEU A 89 7.21 -15.35 10.22
CA LEU A 89 6.58 -15.40 8.90
C LEU A 89 7.52 -15.06 7.76
N LYS A 90 8.46 -14.13 7.97
CA LYS A 90 9.48 -13.78 6.99
C LYS A 90 10.38 -14.99 6.70
N LEU A 91 10.83 -15.69 7.75
CA LEU A 91 11.59 -16.94 7.63
C LEU A 91 10.75 -18.05 6.98
N PHE A 92 9.47 -18.15 7.34
CA PHE A 92 8.56 -19.15 6.78
C PHE A 92 8.31 -18.95 5.27
N ARG A 93 8.38 -17.72 4.76
CA ARG A 93 8.14 -17.39 3.35
C ARG A 93 9.39 -17.46 2.47
N ASP A 94 10.58 -17.44 3.06
CA ASP A 94 11.88 -17.60 2.38
C ASP A 94 12.05 -16.72 1.12
N ILE A 95 11.84 -15.41 1.26
CA ILE A 95 11.95 -14.46 0.15
C ILE A 95 13.39 -13.94 0.03
N ASN A 96 14.04 -14.16 -1.12
CA ASN A 96 15.36 -13.64 -1.43
C ASN A 96 15.31 -12.17 -1.93
N PHE A 97 15.34 -11.22 -1.00
CA PHE A 97 15.27 -9.80 -1.33
C PHE A 97 16.51 -9.27 -2.09
N GLU A 98 17.69 -9.85 -1.91
CA GLU A 98 18.90 -9.38 -2.60
C GLU A 98 18.88 -9.72 -4.09
N GLU A 99 18.44 -10.92 -4.44
CA GLU A 99 18.22 -11.30 -5.83
C GLU A 99 17.14 -10.43 -6.49
N LEU A 100 16.03 -10.18 -5.78
CA LEU A 100 14.97 -9.29 -6.26
C LEU A 100 15.49 -7.87 -6.52
N LYS A 101 16.29 -7.29 -5.62
CA LYS A 101 16.87 -5.95 -5.83
C LYS A 101 17.70 -5.89 -7.11
N SER A 102 18.50 -6.91 -7.40
CA SER A 102 19.29 -6.98 -8.63
C SER A 102 18.39 -7.00 -9.88
N SER A 103 17.38 -7.89 -9.92
CA SER A 103 16.44 -7.97 -11.05
C SER A 103 15.64 -6.69 -11.26
N LEU A 104 15.16 -6.07 -10.19
CA LEU A 104 14.41 -4.82 -10.25
C LEU A 104 15.28 -3.66 -10.74
N SER A 105 16.54 -3.58 -10.28
CA SER A 105 17.48 -2.56 -10.75
C SER A 105 17.74 -2.69 -12.25
N LYS A 106 17.86 -3.93 -12.75
CA LYS A 106 17.99 -4.20 -14.18
C LYS A 106 16.77 -3.70 -14.95
N ILE A 107 15.56 -4.04 -14.52
CA ILE A 107 14.31 -3.58 -15.17
C ILE A 107 14.23 -2.04 -15.17
N ALA A 108 14.60 -1.37 -14.08
CA ALA A 108 14.60 0.09 -14.03
C ALA A 108 15.61 0.73 -15.00
N MET A 109 16.75 0.07 -15.25
CA MET A 109 17.79 0.55 -16.13
C MET A 109 17.43 0.41 -17.62
N GLU A 110 16.90 -0.74 -18.03
CA GLU A 110 16.69 -1.08 -19.45
C GLU A 110 15.22 -1.26 -19.87
N GLY A 111 14.27 -1.17 -18.93
CA GLY A 111 12.87 -1.53 -19.15
C GLY A 111 11.94 -0.44 -19.70
N ASP A 112 12.47 0.60 -20.34
CA ASP A 112 11.65 1.69 -20.88
C ASP A 112 10.61 1.20 -21.91
N GLU A 113 10.97 0.22 -22.74
CA GLU A 113 10.04 -0.40 -23.68
C GLU A 113 8.86 -1.09 -22.98
N TYR A 114 9.13 -1.79 -21.87
CA TYR A 114 8.12 -2.48 -21.08
C TYR A 114 7.22 -1.49 -20.34
N TRP A 115 7.80 -0.41 -19.83
CA TRP A 115 7.06 0.67 -19.20
C TRP A 115 6.07 1.32 -20.17
N ASN A 116 6.54 1.69 -21.37
CA ASN A 116 5.70 2.29 -22.40
C ASN A 116 4.58 1.35 -22.85
N ALA A 117 4.90 0.06 -23.01
CA ALA A 117 3.91 -0.97 -23.35
C ALA A 117 2.86 -1.16 -22.24
N TRP A 118 3.26 -1.22 -20.96
CA TRP A 118 2.32 -1.29 -19.84
C TRP A 118 1.45 -0.02 -19.75
N LYS A 119 2.03 1.18 -19.96
CA LYS A 119 1.31 2.46 -19.96
C LYS A 119 0.21 2.52 -21.04
N SER A 120 0.37 1.79 -22.15
CA SER A 120 -0.67 1.68 -23.18
C SER A 120 -1.93 0.92 -22.73
N VAL A 121 -1.83 0.12 -21.65
CA VAL A 121 -2.94 -0.65 -21.10
C VAL A 121 -3.74 0.23 -20.14
N TYR A 122 -4.86 0.75 -20.63
CA TYR A 122 -5.73 1.60 -19.84
C TYR A 122 -6.25 0.89 -18.56
N ARG A 123 -6.03 1.53 -17.41
CA ARG A 123 -6.50 1.08 -16.08
C ARG A 123 -6.11 -0.37 -15.73
N ASP A 124 -4.92 -0.80 -16.12
CA ASP A 124 -4.41 -2.15 -15.87
C ASP A 124 -5.32 -3.27 -16.41
N ASN A 125 -6.16 -2.97 -17.40
CA ASN A 125 -7.15 -3.92 -17.91
C ASN A 125 -6.73 -4.51 -19.26
N ILE A 126 -5.78 -5.44 -19.22
CA ILE A 126 -5.27 -6.12 -20.43
C ILE A 126 -6.37 -6.86 -21.19
N ARG A 127 -7.36 -7.41 -20.49
CA ARG A 127 -8.53 -8.05 -21.12
C ARG A 127 -9.30 -7.05 -21.97
N GLN A 128 -9.58 -5.87 -21.44
CA GLN A 128 -10.29 -4.83 -22.17
C GLN A 128 -9.47 -4.30 -23.35
N HIS A 129 -8.15 -4.17 -23.18
CA HIS A 129 -7.23 -3.86 -24.26
C HIS A 129 -7.38 -4.87 -25.42
N ILE A 130 -7.29 -6.18 -25.12
CA ILE A 130 -7.48 -7.24 -26.13
C ILE A 130 -8.86 -7.15 -26.80
N GLN A 131 -9.91 -6.93 -26.02
CA GLN A 131 -11.27 -6.83 -26.54
C GLN A 131 -11.44 -5.66 -27.52
N HIS A 132 -10.88 -4.50 -27.20
CA HIS A 132 -11.06 -3.29 -27.99
C HIS A 132 -10.16 -3.27 -29.23
N HIS A 133 -8.88 -3.65 -29.11
CA HIS A 133 -7.89 -3.48 -30.17
C HIS A 133 -7.78 -4.68 -31.13
N PHE A 134 -8.29 -5.85 -30.73
CA PHE A 134 -8.17 -7.08 -31.53
C PHE A 134 -9.53 -7.70 -31.82
N VAL A 135 -10.35 -7.99 -30.79
CA VAL A 135 -11.58 -8.78 -30.96
C VAL A 135 -12.72 -7.98 -31.59
N ARG A 136 -12.95 -6.74 -31.14
CA ARG A 136 -14.06 -5.88 -31.61
C ARG A 136 -13.64 -4.92 -32.71
N THR A 137 -12.42 -5.05 -33.23
CA THR A 137 -11.89 -4.18 -34.28
C THR A 137 -12.36 -4.68 -35.64
N LEU A 138 -13.39 -4.03 -36.18
CA LEU A 138 -14.06 -4.43 -37.44
C LEU A 138 -13.15 -4.41 -38.68
N SER A 139 -12.01 -3.72 -38.62
CA SER A 139 -11.05 -3.71 -39.72
C SER A 139 -10.26 -5.02 -39.85
N ILE A 140 -10.18 -5.82 -38.77
CA ILE A 140 -9.47 -7.11 -38.77
C ILE A 140 -10.45 -8.18 -39.22
N GLN A 141 -10.40 -8.54 -40.50
CA GLN A 141 -11.40 -9.44 -41.11
C GLN A 141 -10.82 -10.79 -41.56
N SER A 142 -9.49 -10.96 -41.50
CA SER A 142 -8.84 -12.21 -41.87
C SER A 142 -8.06 -12.81 -40.70
N TYR A 143 -8.05 -14.13 -40.62
CA TYR A 143 -7.26 -14.87 -39.63
C TYR A 143 -5.77 -14.53 -39.73
N LYS A 144 -5.24 -14.39 -40.94
CA LYS A 144 -3.85 -14.01 -41.17
C LYS A 144 -3.52 -12.63 -40.60
N GLU A 145 -4.36 -11.63 -40.86
CA GLU A 145 -4.19 -10.27 -40.33
C GLU A 145 -4.26 -10.27 -38.79
N LEU A 146 -5.20 -11.02 -38.21
CA LEU A 146 -5.30 -11.16 -36.76
C LEU A 146 -4.00 -11.70 -36.15
N LEU A 147 -3.45 -12.78 -36.71
CA LEU A 147 -2.18 -13.35 -36.23
C LEU A 147 -1.03 -12.35 -36.37
N GLU A 148 -0.88 -11.70 -37.53
CA GLU A 148 0.17 -10.70 -37.74
C GLU A 148 0.07 -9.53 -36.75
N LYS A 149 -1.14 -9.11 -36.40
CA LYS A 149 -1.36 -8.08 -35.38
C LYS A 149 -1.04 -8.55 -33.98
N ILE A 150 -1.41 -9.78 -33.63
CA ILE A 150 -1.07 -10.35 -32.31
C ILE A 150 0.45 -10.34 -32.11
N ASP A 151 1.19 -10.86 -33.09
CA ASP A 151 2.66 -10.96 -33.01
C ASP A 151 3.35 -9.60 -32.93
N LYS A 152 2.83 -8.59 -33.64
CA LYS A 152 3.43 -7.24 -33.70
C LYS A 152 3.01 -6.34 -32.56
N GLU A 153 1.75 -6.40 -32.13
CA GLU A 153 1.15 -5.41 -31.24
C GLU A 153 0.80 -5.98 -29.86
N LEU A 154 0.22 -7.18 -29.78
CA LEU A 154 -0.22 -7.74 -28.50
C LEU A 154 0.94 -8.30 -27.68
N ASP A 155 1.87 -9.00 -28.33
CA ASP A 155 3.01 -9.64 -27.68
C ASP A 155 3.87 -8.65 -26.86
N PRO A 156 4.27 -7.49 -27.40
CA PRO A 156 4.97 -6.47 -26.63
C PRO A 156 4.15 -5.94 -25.45
N VAL A 157 2.83 -5.76 -25.64
CA VAL A 157 1.91 -5.26 -24.59
C VAL A 157 1.78 -6.26 -23.46
N VAL A 158 1.61 -7.56 -23.74
CA VAL A 158 1.51 -8.60 -22.72
C VAL A 158 2.82 -8.74 -21.95
N LYS A 159 3.96 -8.72 -22.65
CA LYS A 159 5.29 -8.76 -22.03
C LYS A 159 5.50 -7.56 -21.11
N GLY A 160 5.31 -6.35 -21.64
CA GLY A 160 5.43 -5.12 -20.87
C GLY A 160 4.51 -5.11 -19.66
N TYR A 161 3.24 -5.50 -19.85
CA TYR A 161 2.27 -5.54 -18.76
C TYR A 161 2.71 -6.48 -17.64
N THR A 162 3.17 -7.68 -17.99
CA THR A 162 3.60 -8.69 -17.03
C THR A 162 4.85 -8.25 -16.26
N ILE A 163 5.88 -7.78 -16.98
CA ILE A 163 7.16 -7.35 -16.39
C ILE A 163 6.95 -6.17 -15.44
N ILE A 164 6.20 -5.14 -15.85
CA ILE A 164 6.00 -3.94 -15.04
C ILE A 164 5.05 -4.21 -13.87
N SER A 165 4.04 -5.06 -14.03
CA SER A 165 3.20 -5.49 -12.91
C SER A 165 4.01 -6.24 -11.85
N TRP A 166 4.89 -7.15 -12.29
CA TRP A 166 5.82 -7.86 -11.40
C TRP A 166 6.81 -6.90 -10.74
N PHE A 167 7.39 -5.96 -11.49
CA PHE A 167 8.28 -4.93 -10.97
C PHE A 167 7.59 -4.09 -9.89
N ASN A 168 6.37 -3.62 -10.15
CA ASN A 168 5.58 -2.83 -9.21
C ASN A 168 5.26 -3.61 -7.93
N GLN A 169 4.92 -4.90 -8.04
CA GLN A 169 4.64 -5.76 -6.89
C GLN A 169 5.87 -5.89 -5.98
N TRP A 170 7.03 -6.25 -6.53
CA TRP A 170 8.21 -6.56 -5.72
C TRP A 170 8.95 -5.32 -5.23
N SER A 171 9.01 -4.26 -6.03
CA SER A 171 9.52 -2.98 -5.54
C SER A 171 8.68 -2.45 -4.38
N SER A 172 7.34 -2.55 -4.46
CA SER A 172 6.46 -2.18 -3.35
C SER A 172 6.70 -3.03 -2.10
N ALA A 173 6.90 -4.34 -2.26
CA ALA A 173 7.21 -5.25 -1.16
C ALA A 173 8.54 -4.90 -0.46
N ILE A 174 9.57 -4.48 -1.22
CA ILE A 174 10.84 -4.03 -0.65
C ILE A 174 10.68 -2.70 0.11
N ILE A 175 9.95 -1.73 -0.47
CA ILE A 175 9.67 -0.45 0.20
C ILE A 175 8.89 -0.67 1.50
N GLU A 176 7.88 -1.53 1.46
CA GLU A 176 7.12 -1.95 2.64
C GLU A 176 8.05 -2.59 3.69
N GLN A 177 8.95 -3.48 3.28
CA GLN A 177 9.92 -4.10 4.18
C GLN A 177 10.81 -3.08 4.89
N PHE A 178 11.26 -2.01 4.21
CA PHE A 178 12.05 -0.95 4.85
C PHE A 178 11.30 -0.28 5.99
N ILE A 179 9.99 -0.06 5.83
CA ILE A 179 9.13 0.51 6.87
C ILE A 179 8.90 -0.51 7.99
N LEU A 180 8.51 -1.73 7.65
CA LEU A 180 8.16 -2.78 8.63
C LEU A 180 9.33 -3.20 9.51
N SER A 181 10.56 -3.09 9.00
CA SER A 181 11.78 -3.41 9.75
C SER A 181 12.24 -2.29 10.68
N HIS A 182 11.61 -1.11 10.63
CA HIS A 182 12.04 0.03 11.42
C HIS A 182 11.69 -0.14 12.92
N PRO A 183 12.61 0.17 13.86
CA PRO A 183 12.36 -0.02 15.30
C PRO A 183 11.15 0.72 15.86
N LYS A 184 10.80 1.89 15.31
CA LYS A 184 9.61 2.65 15.74
C LYS A 184 8.28 2.12 15.18
N VAL A 185 8.32 1.15 14.26
CA VAL A 185 7.13 0.57 13.61
C VAL A 185 6.79 -0.77 14.24
N ILE A 186 5.50 -1.02 14.49
CA ILE A 186 4.99 -2.35 14.82
C ILE A 186 4.42 -2.96 13.54
N PRO A 187 5.01 -4.03 12.99
CA PRO A 187 4.51 -4.63 11.77
C PRO A 187 3.17 -5.32 12.01
N THR A 188 2.34 -5.41 10.97
CA THR A 188 1.28 -6.43 10.97
C THR A 188 1.93 -7.80 10.79
N ALA A 189 1.58 -8.77 11.63
CA ALA A 189 2.06 -10.14 11.44
C ALA A 189 1.46 -10.71 10.14
N ARG A 190 0.13 -10.68 10.04
CA ARG A 190 -0.60 -10.91 8.79
C ARG A 190 -1.28 -9.64 8.32
N ARG A 191 -1.09 -9.25 7.06
CA ARG A 191 -1.79 -8.11 6.47
C ARG A 191 -3.31 -8.26 6.62
N ILE A 192 -3.96 -7.21 7.10
CA ILE A 192 -5.41 -7.09 7.19
C ILE A 192 -5.86 -5.92 6.31
N ASP A 193 -7.14 -5.87 5.97
CA ASP A 193 -7.67 -4.74 5.20
C ASP A 193 -7.45 -3.43 5.98
N LYS A 194 -7.14 -2.34 5.25
CA LYS A 194 -6.90 -0.98 5.76
C LYS A 194 -5.71 -0.79 6.71
N VAL A 195 -4.90 -1.82 7.00
CA VAL A 195 -3.73 -1.70 7.89
C VAL A 195 -2.57 -2.54 7.39
N ASP A 196 -1.45 -1.87 7.10
CA ASP A 196 -0.18 -2.50 6.76
C ASP A 196 0.76 -2.55 7.98
N PHE A 197 0.75 -1.52 8.84
CA PHE A 197 1.54 -1.47 10.08
C PHE A 197 0.96 -0.50 11.11
N PHE A 198 1.58 -0.45 12.29
CA PHE A 198 1.30 0.58 13.29
C PHE A 198 2.51 1.47 13.54
N PHE A 199 2.29 2.77 13.64
CA PHE A 199 3.30 3.76 13.93
C PHE A 199 2.72 4.80 14.88
N LEU A 200 3.38 5.01 16.03
CA LEU A 200 2.89 5.94 17.07
C LEU A 200 1.45 5.60 17.52
N ASP A 201 1.16 4.30 17.64
CA ASP A 201 -0.17 3.71 17.91
C ASP A 201 -1.28 4.07 16.92
N LEU A 202 -0.92 4.59 15.74
CA LEU A 202 -1.83 4.71 14.61
C LEU A 202 -1.71 3.46 13.72
N PRO A 203 -2.82 2.80 13.36
CA PRO A 203 -2.84 1.84 12.27
C PRO A 203 -2.75 2.59 10.94
N ILE A 204 -1.79 2.23 10.10
CA ILE A 204 -1.46 2.92 8.86
C ILE A 204 -1.65 1.97 7.67
N ASP A 205 -2.36 2.47 6.65
CA ASP A 205 -2.43 1.92 5.29
C ASP A 205 -1.36 2.59 4.43
N LEU A 206 -0.39 1.82 3.94
CA LEU A 206 0.69 2.29 3.11
C LEU A 206 0.21 2.44 1.66
N LYS A 207 0.49 3.60 1.06
CA LYS A 207 0.24 3.84 -0.37
C LYS A 207 1.53 4.29 -1.03
N ILE A 208 2.00 3.50 -1.98
CA ILE A 208 3.15 3.86 -2.82
C ILE A 208 2.59 4.39 -4.14
N SER A 209 2.93 5.61 -4.51
CA SER A 209 2.39 6.28 -5.68
C SER A 209 3.44 7.17 -6.37
N PHE A 210 3.05 7.72 -7.50
CA PHE A 210 3.78 8.79 -8.20
C PHE A 210 2.95 10.07 -8.11
N VAL A 211 3.51 11.19 -8.55
CA VAL A 211 2.74 12.43 -8.70
C VAL A 211 1.69 12.23 -9.81
N PRO A 212 0.38 12.33 -9.51
CA PRO A 212 -0.66 12.15 -10.52
C PRO A 212 -0.65 13.29 -11.53
N SER A 213 -0.70 12.97 -12.82
CA SER A 213 -0.71 14.00 -13.88
C SER A 213 -1.95 14.89 -13.82
N GLU A 214 -3.07 14.35 -13.34
CA GLU A 214 -4.30 15.08 -13.09
C GLU A 214 -4.14 16.09 -11.95
N TYR A 215 -3.35 15.77 -10.92
CA TYR A 215 -3.04 16.70 -9.84
C TYR A 215 -2.19 17.87 -10.35
N THR A 216 -1.16 17.60 -11.15
CA THR A 216 -0.33 18.64 -11.78
C THR A 216 -1.18 19.55 -12.67
N THR A 217 -2.01 18.96 -13.55
CA THR A 217 -2.92 19.69 -14.44
C THR A 217 -3.91 20.55 -13.66
N LEU A 218 -4.49 20.02 -12.59
CA LEU A 218 -5.43 20.75 -11.73
C LEU A 218 -4.74 21.91 -11.01
N SER A 219 -3.49 21.73 -10.57
CA SER A 219 -2.72 22.74 -9.86
C SER A 219 -2.38 23.92 -10.77
N ILE A 220 -2.04 23.67 -12.04
CA ILE A 220 -1.86 24.73 -13.05
C ILE A 220 -3.18 25.47 -13.29
N ARG A 221 -4.28 24.74 -13.52
CA ARG A 221 -5.61 25.35 -13.76
C ARG A 221 -6.09 26.23 -12.61
N LYS A 222 -5.71 25.89 -11.38
CA LYS A 222 -6.05 26.65 -10.16
C LYS A 222 -5.05 27.78 -9.86
N GLY A 223 -4.00 27.96 -10.66
CA GLY A 223 -2.96 28.96 -10.41
C GLY A 223 -2.12 28.67 -9.16
N ILE A 224 -2.09 27.42 -8.69
CA ILE A 224 -1.23 26.99 -7.57
C ILE A 224 0.23 26.95 -8.02
N ILE A 225 0.45 26.48 -9.25
CA ILE A 225 1.74 26.49 -9.95
C ILE A 225 1.54 27.09 -11.34
N SER A 226 2.61 27.62 -11.92
CA SER A 226 2.58 28.22 -13.27
C SER A 226 2.97 27.22 -14.36
N ASN A 227 3.80 26.23 -14.03
CA ASN A 227 4.29 25.21 -14.95
C ASN A 227 4.50 23.86 -14.22
N PRO A 228 4.55 22.73 -14.95
CA PRO A 228 4.71 21.41 -14.34
C PRO A 228 5.97 21.23 -13.51
N GLU A 229 7.05 21.93 -13.83
CA GLU A 229 8.36 21.81 -13.17
C GLU A 229 8.29 22.23 -11.69
N GLN A 230 7.37 23.13 -11.34
CA GLN A 230 7.14 23.59 -9.96
C GLN A 230 6.38 22.60 -9.07
N ILE A 231 5.90 21.47 -9.59
CA ILE A 231 5.01 20.59 -8.84
C ILE A 231 5.70 19.90 -7.65
N VAL A 232 6.99 19.56 -7.78
CA VAL A 232 7.74 18.93 -6.69
C VAL A 232 7.91 19.92 -5.53
N ASP A 233 8.31 21.16 -5.82
CA ASP A 233 8.43 22.24 -4.84
C ASP A 233 7.09 22.56 -4.17
N GLU A 234 5.99 22.51 -4.94
CA GLU A 234 4.63 22.67 -4.42
C GLU A 234 4.31 21.60 -3.38
N ILE A 235 4.56 20.33 -3.70
CA ILE A 235 4.27 19.21 -2.81
C ILE A 235 5.17 19.26 -1.57
N GLN A 236 6.44 19.63 -1.72
CA GLN A 236 7.35 19.81 -0.57
C GLN A 236 6.85 20.90 0.37
N SER A 237 6.37 22.01 -0.17
CA SER A 237 5.90 23.17 0.61
C SER A 237 4.48 23.00 1.15
N ASN A 238 3.62 22.24 0.45
CA ASN A 238 2.19 22.09 0.74
C ASN A 238 1.72 20.62 0.65
N PRO A 239 2.36 19.67 1.34
CA PRO A 239 2.11 18.23 1.17
C PRO A 239 0.65 17.81 1.38
N GLN A 240 -0.06 18.54 2.25
CA GLN A 240 -1.45 18.29 2.59
C GLN A 240 -2.40 18.44 1.40
N ARG A 241 -2.07 19.26 0.38
CA ARG A 241 -2.91 19.40 -0.82
C ARG A 241 -2.93 18.12 -1.63
N LEU A 242 -1.77 17.50 -1.83
CA LEU A 242 -1.67 16.22 -2.53
C LEU A 242 -2.30 15.08 -1.72
N ILE A 243 -2.05 15.02 -0.41
CA ILE A 243 -2.69 14.04 0.48
C ILE A 243 -4.21 14.13 0.37
N LYS A 244 -4.77 15.34 0.49
CA LYS A 244 -6.20 15.58 0.34
C LYS A 244 -6.68 15.13 -1.04
N TRP A 245 -5.98 15.50 -2.11
CA TRP A 245 -6.32 15.07 -3.46
C TRP A 245 -6.39 13.55 -3.59
N PHE A 246 -5.44 12.79 -3.02
CA PHE A 246 -5.46 11.33 -3.06
C PHE A 246 -6.71 10.73 -2.39
N TYR A 247 -7.16 11.29 -1.28
CA TYR A 247 -8.38 10.85 -0.62
C TYR A 247 -9.65 11.23 -1.40
N GLU A 248 -9.71 12.43 -1.96
CA GLU A 248 -10.91 12.92 -2.66
C GLU A 248 -11.09 12.27 -4.05
N ASN A 249 -9.99 11.82 -4.67
CA ASN A 249 -9.98 11.26 -6.04
C ASN A 249 -9.76 9.73 -6.06
N GLN A 250 -9.93 9.04 -4.92
CA GLN A 250 -9.89 7.59 -4.91
C GLN A 250 -11.09 6.99 -5.67
N GLY A 251 -10.89 5.83 -6.31
CA GLY A 251 -12.00 5.13 -6.96
C GLY A 251 -13.01 4.65 -5.92
N GLU A 252 -14.31 4.89 -6.15
CA GLU A 252 -15.37 4.51 -5.22
C GLU A 252 -15.38 3.01 -4.82
N PRO A 253 -15.11 2.05 -5.71
CA PRO A 253 -14.95 0.63 -5.32
C PRO A 253 -13.74 0.35 -4.42
N ARG A 254 -12.78 1.29 -4.34
CA ARG A 254 -11.57 1.22 -3.52
C ARG A 254 -11.59 2.26 -2.40
N PHE A 255 -12.77 2.82 -2.11
CA PHE A 255 -12.93 3.81 -1.07
C PHE A 255 -12.45 3.26 0.28
N SER A 256 -11.63 4.03 0.98
CA SER A 256 -11.28 3.76 2.38
C SER A 256 -11.06 5.07 3.13
N ASP A 257 -11.50 5.07 4.38
CA ASP A 257 -11.27 6.09 5.39
C ASP A 257 -10.12 5.71 6.35
N SER A 258 -9.21 4.83 5.93
CA SER A 258 -8.00 4.49 6.67
C SER A 258 -7.08 5.69 6.86
N HIS A 259 -6.30 5.69 7.94
CA HIS A 259 -5.14 6.57 8.08
C HIS A 259 -4.06 6.09 7.11
N ARG A 260 -3.51 6.99 6.28
CA ARG A 260 -2.60 6.60 5.20
C ARG A 260 -1.25 7.29 5.32
N LEU A 261 -0.19 6.53 5.07
CA LEU A 261 1.12 7.07 4.77
C LEU A 261 1.35 6.93 3.27
N PHE A 262 1.56 8.06 2.59
CA PHE A 262 1.87 8.06 1.17
C PHE A 262 3.37 8.10 0.95
N VAL A 263 3.94 7.12 0.28
CA VAL A 263 5.29 7.22 -0.28
C VAL A 263 5.13 7.64 -1.74
N VAL A 264 5.48 8.89 -2.05
CA VAL A 264 5.36 9.45 -3.39
C VAL A 264 6.74 9.56 -4.00
N LEU A 265 6.95 8.90 -5.14
CA LEU A 265 8.20 9.00 -5.88
C LEU A 265 8.04 10.03 -7.01
N ALA A 266 8.97 10.96 -7.09
CA ALA A 266 8.99 12.03 -8.07
C ALA A 266 10.42 12.23 -8.59
N ASP A 267 10.65 11.93 -9.87
CA ASP A 267 11.87 12.34 -10.56
C ASP A 267 11.69 13.81 -10.95
N SER A 268 12.47 14.70 -10.31
CA SER A 268 12.29 16.15 -10.42
C SER A 268 12.60 16.67 -11.82
N GLU A 269 13.49 15.99 -12.56
CA GLU A 269 13.80 16.33 -13.95
C GLU A 269 12.71 15.84 -14.90
N ASN A 270 12.15 14.65 -14.65
CA ASN A 270 11.12 14.07 -15.49
C ASN A 270 10.22 13.09 -14.75
N LEU A 271 9.01 13.55 -14.40
CA LEU A 271 8.01 12.73 -13.70
C LEU A 271 7.68 11.40 -14.38
N GLU A 272 7.79 11.29 -15.71
CA GLU A 272 7.57 10.03 -16.45
C GLU A 272 8.62 8.97 -16.14
N ARG A 273 9.79 9.36 -15.61
CA ARG A 273 10.86 8.46 -15.16
C ARG A 273 10.76 8.08 -13.68
N SER A 274 9.79 8.63 -12.94
CA SER A 274 9.61 8.36 -11.49
C SER A 274 9.47 6.88 -11.16
N TRP A 275 9.00 6.05 -12.10
CA TRP A 275 8.90 4.61 -11.89
C TRP A 275 10.25 3.93 -11.67
N LYS A 276 11.32 4.44 -12.27
CA LYS A 276 12.68 3.93 -12.07
C LYS A 276 13.18 4.15 -10.64
N LEU A 277 12.70 5.21 -9.97
CA LEU A 277 13.06 5.50 -8.58
C LEU A 277 12.65 4.39 -7.63
N LYS A 278 11.64 3.57 -7.97
CA LYS A 278 11.25 2.40 -7.15
C LYS A 278 12.37 1.38 -6.97
N ALA A 279 13.39 1.38 -7.84
CA ALA A 279 14.57 0.56 -7.71
C ALA A 279 15.76 1.26 -7.04
N ASN A 280 15.63 2.54 -6.64
CA ASN A 280 16.67 3.25 -5.91
C ASN A 280 16.55 2.98 -4.40
N PHE A 281 16.87 1.73 -4.03
CA PHE A 281 16.62 1.18 -2.70
C PHE A 281 17.31 1.95 -1.57
N ASN A 282 18.57 2.35 -1.77
CA ASN A 282 19.34 3.07 -0.76
C ASN A 282 18.75 4.46 -0.48
N LEU A 283 18.35 5.19 -1.54
CA LEU A 283 17.68 6.48 -1.41
C LEU A 283 16.37 6.33 -0.64
N ILE A 284 15.52 5.39 -1.07
CA ILE A 284 14.21 5.19 -0.44
C ILE A 284 14.39 4.81 1.03
N GLN A 285 15.27 3.86 1.33
CA GLN A 285 15.51 3.41 2.70
C GLN A 285 16.02 4.57 3.58
N GLY A 286 16.93 5.39 3.07
CA GLY A 286 17.45 6.57 3.78
C GLY A 286 16.35 7.57 4.11
N VAL A 287 15.54 7.96 3.12
CA VAL A 287 14.46 8.95 3.32
C VAL A 287 13.35 8.40 4.23
N VAL A 288 12.97 7.13 4.07
CA VAL A 288 12.00 6.46 4.96
C VAL A 288 12.48 6.45 6.40
N ASN A 289 13.74 6.05 6.63
CA ASN A 289 14.32 6.04 7.98
C ASN A 289 14.35 7.44 8.59
N ASN A 290 14.76 8.45 7.82
CA ASN A 290 14.78 9.84 8.29
C ASN A 290 13.38 10.31 8.68
N PHE A 291 12.37 10.04 7.86
CA PHE A 291 10.98 10.36 8.16
C PHE A 291 10.52 9.69 9.46
N LEU A 292 10.65 8.38 9.58
CA LEU A 292 10.21 7.62 10.75
C LEU A 292 10.95 8.04 12.02
N ASN A 293 12.23 8.37 11.92
CA ASN A 293 13.02 8.86 13.05
C ASN A 293 12.62 10.27 13.49
N SER A 294 12.21 11.13 12.56
CA SER A 294 11.82 12.52 12.82
C SER A 294 10.52 12.70 13.60
N ARG A 295 9.71 11.64 13.75
CA ARG A 295 8.44 11.67 14.51
C ARG A 295 8.57 10.91 15.81
N CYS A 296 8.03 11.48 16.88
CA CYS A 296 8.09 10.94 18.24
C CYS A 296 6.71 10.74 18.86
N SER A 297 5.68 11.43 18.37
CA SER A 297 4.32 11.36 18.90
C SER A 297 3.25 11.46 17.80
N LYS A 298 2.09 10.86 18.05
CA LYS A 298 0.93 10.88 17.15
C LYS A 298 0.51 12.29 16.72
N ASN A 299 0.73 13.30 17.56
CA ASN A 299 0.35 14.69 17.29
C ASN A 299 1.19 15.34 16.17
N GLU A 300 2.32 14.75 15.82
CA GLU A 300 3.17 15.19 14.71
C GLU A 300 2.72 14.60 13.36
N VAL A 301 1.75 13.68 13.37
CA VAL A 301 1.11 13.18 12.16
C VAL A 301 -0.08 14.10 11.83
N PRO A 302 -0.10 14.76 10.66
CA PRO A 302 -1.18 15.68 10.31
C PRO A 302 -2.55 15.00 10.31
N LEU A 303 -3.55 15.73 10.78
CA LEU A 303 -4.95 15.34 10.71
C LEU A 303 -5.61 16.07 9.53
N VAL A 304 -6.01 15.31 8.51
CA VAL A 304 -6.46 15.86 7.22
C VAL A 304 -7.97 15.74 7.10
N ASP A 305 -8.63 16.86 6.81
CA ASP A 305 -10.05 16.93 6.47
C ASP A 305 -10.26 16.85 4.95
N TRP A 306 -11.14 15.94 4.50
CA TRP A 306 -11.40 15.69 3.09
C TRP A 306 -12.86 15.32 2.82
N GLU A 307 -13.30 15.55 1.58
CA GLU A 307 -14.68 15.27 1.14
C GLU A 307 -14.69 14.29 -0.05
N PHE A 308 -15.43 13.20 0.09
CA PHE A 308 -15.64 12.25 -1.02
C PHE A 308 -17.00 12.47 -1.66
N ARG A 309 -17.03 12.45 -3.00
CA ARG A 309 -18.25 12.67 -3.80
C ARG A 309 -18.46 11.54 -4.82
N GLY A 310 -18.61 10.31 -4.33
CA GLY A 310 -18.95 9.13 -5.14
C GLY A 310 -20.42 9.08 -5.56
N SER A 311 -20.81 8.02 -6.26
CA SER A 311 -22.20 7.78 -6.66
C SER A 311 -23.06 7.25 -5.50
N LYS A 312 -22.49 6.41 -4.64
CA LYS A 312 -23.09 5.75 -3.47
C LYS A 312 -22.51 6.27 -2.15
N ILE A 313 -21.22 6.60 -2.12
CA ILE A 313 -20.51 7.07 -0.93
C ILE A 313 -20.28 8.57 -1.06
N ARG A 314 -20.81 9.34 -0.11
CA ARG A 314 -20.59 10.79 -0.01
C ARG A 314 -20.50 11.20 1.45
N GLY A 315 -19.63 12.17 1.75
CA GLY A 315 -19.48 12.64 3.12
C GLY A 315 -18.20 13.42 3.35
N ARG A 316 -17.92 13.68 4.63
CA ARG A 316 -16.69 14.29 5.10
C ARG A 316 -16.02 13.33 6.06
N TRP A 317 -14.70 13.24 5.96
CA TRP A 317 -13.87 12.40 6.80
C TRP A 317 -12.69 13.20 7.32
N ARG A 318 -12.13 12.66 8.40
CA ARG A 318 -10.96 13.18 9.06
C ARG A 318 -10.04 12.02 9.38
N THR A 319 -8.82 12.04 8.83
CA THR A 319 -7.87 10.92 8.94
C THR A 319 -6.47 11.42 9.24
N TYR A 320 -5.71 10.68 10.06
CA TYR A 320 -4.28 10.91 10.17
C TYR A 320 -3.61 10.52 8.85
N SER A 321 -2.80 11.41 8.29
CA SER A 321 -2.09 11.12 7.06
C SER A 321 -0.88 12.01 6.89
N ASP A 322 0.18 11.44 6.33
CA ASP A 322 1.42 12.14 6.02
C ASP A 322 1.98 11.60 4.69
N ILE A 323 3.03 12.27 4.18
CA ILE A 323 3.69 11.92 2.92
C ILE A 323 5.21 11.84 3.12
N ILE A 324 5.79 10.78 2.56
CA ILE A 324 7.22 10.64 2.34
C ILE A 324 7.44 10.91 0.86
N LEU A 325 7.94 12.09 0.54
CA LEU A 325 8.29 12.44 -0.82
C LEU A 325 9.73 11.99 -1.11
N ILE A 326 9.89 11.07 -2.04
CA ILE A 326 11.19 10.61 -2.55
C ILE A 326 11.47 11.36 -3.83
N THR A 327 12.42 12.29 -3.79
CA THR A 327 12.90 13.02 -4.96
C THR A 327 14.28 12.56 -5.38
N LYS A 328 14.53 12.63 -6.68
CA LYS A 328 15.87 12.57 -7.25
C LYS A 328 16.03 13.80 -8.12
N ASP A 329 17.11 14.52 -7.86
CA ASP A 329 17.56 15.64 -8.67
C ASP A 329 18.35 15.15 -9.89
#